data_AF-A0A3C0T6P4-F1
#
_entry.id   AF-A0A3C0T6P4-F1
#
_cell.length_a   1.000
_cell.length_b   1.000
_cell.length_c   1.000
_cell.angle_alpha   90.00
_cell.angle_beta   90.00
_cell.angle_gamma   90.00
#
_symmetry.space_group_name_H-M   'P 1'
#
loop_
_entity.id
_entity.type
_entity.pdbx_description
1 polymer ?
#
loop_
_entity_poly.entity_id
_entity_poly.type
_entity_poly.pdbx_seq_one_letter_code
_entity_poly.pdbx_strand_id
1 'polypeptide(L)' 'MQCLEFRQLKLTDPYINNQDANLHRDGCAACRAFEKEILGLDGSIQEALSVDVPEGIAAKILLN' A
#
# COMPACT_ATOMS: atom_id res chain seq x y z
N MET A 1 19.33 8.75 -1.92
CA MET A 1 18.66 8.86 -0.61
C MET A 1 19.21 7.83 0.38
N GLN A 2 19.06 8.10 1.69
CA GLN A 2 19.39 7.20 2.80
C GLN A 2 18.21 6.27 3.15
N CYS A 3 18.47 5.19 3.90
CA CYS A 3 17.45 4.20 4.25
C CYS A 3 16.23 4.80 4.97
N LEU A 4 16.43 5.77 5.87
CA LEU A 4 15.33 6.39 6.61
C LEU A 4 14.42 7.21 5.68
N GLU A 5 15.02 7.99 4.77
CA GLU A 5 14.30 8.80 3.78
C GLU A 5 13.47 7.90 2.85
N PHE A 6 14.06 6.80 2.39
CA PHE A 6 13.35 5.79 1.59
C PHE A 6 12.13 5.23 2.32
N ARG A 7 12.29 4.85 3.59
CA ARG A 7 11.20 4.29 4.39
C ARG A 7 10.10 5.31 4.65
N GLN A 8 10.45 6.54 4.99
CA GLN A 8 9.48 7.63 5.16
C GLN A 8 8.68 7.89 3.88
N LEU A 9 9.36 7.90 2.74
CA LEU A 9 8.73 8.08 1.43
C LEU A 9 7.71 6.96 1.15
N LYS A 10 8.12 5.69 1.33
CA LYS A 10 7.27 4.52 1.08
C LYS A 10 6.13 4.35 2.09
N LEU A 11 6.29 4.84 3.32
CA LEU A 11 5.20 4.88 4.30
C LEU A 11 4.18 5.99 4.03
N THR A 12 4.57 7.03 3.28
CA THR A 12 3.66 8.09 2.86
C THR A 12 2.78 7.62 1.71
N ASP A 13 3.41 6.99 0.71
CA ASP A 13 2.73 6.38 -0.44
C ASP A 13 3.57 5.17 -0.91
N PRO A 14 3.07 3.92 -0.73
CA PRO A 14 3.77 2.71 -1.18
C PRO A 14 4.08 2.69 -2.67
N TYR A 15 3.21 3.30 -3.47
CA TYR A 15 3.24 3.24 -4.93
C TYR A 15 4.00 4.40 -5.58
N ILE A 16 4.51 5.32 -4.76
CA ILE A 16 5.25 6.48 -5.27
C ILE A 16 6.44 6.03 -6.12
N ASN A 17 6.46 6.56 -7.34
CA ASN A 17 7.56 6.34 -8.28
C ASN A 17 8.55 7.50 -8.19
N ASN A 18 9.72 7.21 -7.62
CA ASN A 18 10.80 8.17 -7.46
C ASN A 18 12.11 7.53 -7.89
N GLN A 19 12.87 8.20 -8.77
CA GLN A 19 14.09 7.64 -9.35
C GLN A 19 15.16 7.33 -8.29
N ASP A 20 15.40 8.23 -7.33
CA ASP A 20 16.37 8.01 -6.26
C ASP A 20 15.96 6.87 -5.33
N ALA A 21 14.66 6.72 -5.09
CA ALA A 21 14.13 5.59 -4.33
C ALA A 21 14.30 4.26 -5.05
N ASN A 22 14.05 4.22 -6.36
CA ASN A 22 14.26 3.04 -7.19
C ASN A 22 15.73 2.60 -7.18
N LEU A 23 16.66 3.55 -7.36
CA LEU A 23 18.10 3.28 -7.26
C LEU A 23 18.50 2.77 -5.88
N HIS A 24 17.95 3.34 -4.80
CA HIS A 24 18.23 2.89 -3.44
C HIS A 24 17.71 1.48 -3.17
N ARG A 25 16.46 1.19 -3.55
CA ARG A 25 15.86 -0.16 -3.48
C ARG A 25 16.75 -1.17 -4.20
N ASP A 26 17.24 -0.82 -5.37
CA ASP A 26 18.04 -1.72 -6.19
C ASP A 26 19.44 -1.98 -5.60
N GLY A 27 19.97 -1.03 -4.82
CA GLY A 27 21.24 -1.19 -4.08
C GLY A 27 21.12 -1.75 -2.66
N CYS A 28 19.94 -1.76 -2.05
CA CYS A 28 19.76 -2.12 -0.62
C CYS A 28 18.77 -3.27 -0.42
N ALA A 29 19.27 -4.45 -0.07
CA ALA A 29 18.45 -5.64 0.15
C ALA A 29 17.40 -5.45 1.27
N ALA A 30 17.76 -4.78 2.36
CA ALA A 30 16.84 -4.53 3.47
C ALA A 30 15.68 -3.60 3.07
N CYS A 31 15.95 -2.54 2.29
CA CYS A 31 14.90 -1.63 1.81
C CYS A 31 14.05 -2.27 0.71
N ARG A 32 14.62 -3.16 -0.11
CA ARG A 32 13.84 -3.98 -1.06
C ARG A 32 12.87 -4.92 -0.36
N ALA A 33 13.32 -5.61 0.70
CA ALA A 33 12.44 -6.47 1.50
C ALA A 33 11.33 -5.66 2.17
N PHE A 34 11.69 -4.52 2.77
CA PHE A 34 10.73 -3.59 3.36
C PHE A 34 9.67 -3.11 2.36
N GLU A 35 10.06 -2.69 1.15
CA GLU A 35 9.10 -2.25 0.13
C GLU A 35 8.13 -3.39 -0.25
N LYS A 36 8.63 -4.62 -0.37
CA LYS A 36 7.79 -5.79 -0.64
C LYS A 36 6.77 -6.04 0.48
N GLU A 37 7.17 -5.89 1.74
CA GLU A 37 6.28 -6.04 2.90
C GLU A 37 5.18 -4.98 2.92
N ILE A 38 5.53 -3.71 2.68
CA ILE A 38 4.56 -2.61 2.65
C ILE A 38 3.56 -2.77 1.50
N LEU A 39 4.03 -3.10 0.29
CA LEU A 39 3.14 -3.36 -0.85
C LEU A 39 2.23 -4.57 -0.61
N GLY A 40 2.74 -5.62 0.05
CA GLY A 40 1.95 -6.78 0.43
C GLY A 40 0.85 -6.43 1.44
N LEU A 41 1.17 -5.62 2.45
CA LEU A 41 0.20 -5.14 3.43
C LEU A 41 -0.91 -4.31 2.77
N ASP A 42 -0.55 -3.37 1.89
CA ASP A 42 -1.54 -2.54 1.20
C ASP A 42 -2.47 -3.40 0.31
N GLY A 43 -1.90 -4.36 -0.42
CA GLY A 43 -2.68 -5.32 -1.20
C GLY A 43 -3.69 -6.12 -0.36
N SER A 44 -3.29 -6.60 0.81
CA SER A 44 -4.20 -7.32 1.73
C SER A 44 -5.31 -6.41 2.26
N ILE A 45 -5.03 -5.13 2.50
CA ILE A 45 -6.03 -4.15 2.92
C ILE A 45 -7.04 -3.91 1.78
N GLN A 46 -6.55 -3.72 0.55
CA GLN A 46 -7.42 -3.57 -0.62
C GLN A 46 -8.34 -4.78 -0.82
N GLU A 47 -7.80 -6.00 -0.69
CA GLU A 47 -8.58 -7.23 -0.76
C GLU A 47 -9.67 -7.26 0.32
N ALA A 48 -9.31 -6.97 1.58
CA ALA A 48 -10.26 -6.97 2.69
C ALA A 48 -11.36 -5.91 2.55
N LEU A 49 -11.08 -4.79 1.88
CA LEU A 49 -12.05 -3.72 1.61
C LEU A 49 -12.90 -3.99 0.36
N SER A 50 -12.50 -4.91 -0.53
CA SER A 50 -13.18 -5.22 -1.79
C SER A 50 -14.35 -6.18 -1.61
N VAL A 51 -15.11 -6.05 -0.52
CA VAL A 51 -16.28 -6.87 -0.24
C VAL A 51 -17.47 -6.35 -1.04
N ASP A 52 -18.06 -7.22 -1.86
CA ASP A 52 -19.27 -6.90 -2.62
C ASP A 52 -20.43 -6.60 -1.66
N VAL A 53 -21.27 -5.63 -2.05
CA VAL A 53 -22.51 -5.33 -1.31
C VAL A 53 -23.48 -6.50 -1.50
N PRO A 54 -23.92 -7.17 -0.42
CA PRO A 54 -24.90 -8.25 -0.52
C PRO A 54 -26.20 -7.80 -1.18
N GLU A 55 -26.76 -8.67 -2.00
CA GLU A 55 -28.02 -8.43 -2.71
C GLU A 55 -29.14 -8.10 -1.71
N GLY A 56 -29.97 -7.11 -2.06
CA GLY A 56 -31.11 -6.71 -1.24
C GLY A 56 -30.78 -5.89 0.02
N ILE A 57 -29.50 -5.55 0.28
CA ILE A 57 -29.15 -4.60 1.36
C ILE A 57 -29.78 -3.22 1.11
N ALA A 58 -29.74 -2.74 -0.14
CA ALA A 58 -30.27 -1.41 -0.46
C ALA A 58 -31.76 -1.26 -0.07
N ALA A 59 -32.55 -2.33 -0.21
CA ALA A 59 -33.96 -2.36 0.17
C ALA A 59 -34.20 -2.35 1.70
N LYS A 60 -33.15 -2.57 2.50
CA LYS A 60 -33.18 -2.62 3.97
C LYS A 60 -32.57 -1.37 4.63
N ILE A 61 -31.96 -0.48 3.86
CA ILE A 61 -31.43 0.79 4.37
C ILE A 61 -32.56 1.82 4.32
N LEU A 62 -33.15 2.14 5.48
CA LEU A 62 -34.08 3.26 5.64
C LEU A 62 -33.29 4.52 5.98
N LEU A 63 -33.19 5.45 5.03
CA LEU A 63 -32.68 6.79 5.28
C LEU A 63 -33.87 7.68 5.65
N ASN A 64 -33.93 8.13 6.90
CA ASN A 64 -34.88 9.15 7.38
C ASN A 64 -34.21 10.53 7.37
#